data_AF-M3EWU1-F1
#
_entry.id   AF-M3EWU1-F1
#
_cell.length_a   1.000
_cell.length_b   1.000
_cell.length_c   1.000
_cell.angle_alpha   90.00
_cell.angle_beta   90.00
_cell.angle_gamma   90.00
#
_symmetry.space_group_name_H-M   'P 1'
#
loop_
_entity.id
_entity.type
_entity.pdbx_description
1 polymer ?
#
loop_
_entity_poly.entity_id
_entity_poly.type
_entity_poly.pdbx_seq_one_letter_code
_entity_poly.pdbx_strand_id
1 'polypeptide(L)'
;MTKRNRNQPNLKDSELQAHNELVANHRILYQDVSKDYYTNVYDNGSIEVLKKNSKEEYYDLDRTHMFSFVGGWKYKDQWQIGTRIIHLTNYAYTPIVGSELTPVNSLNIYTPTYSNDIRSARLPSYNQIDIRFDRFITTSWARLDLYFEIINLTGNRIAVSKTLYSTLAPYIPDVNPSTSYINQNGLEVGKTKVPMFNFGIQMQF
;
A
#
# COMPACT_ATOMS: atom_id res chain seq x y z
N MET A 1 1.13 9.68 13.86
CA MET A 1 0.34 9.66 12.62
C MET A 1 0.63 10.94 11.88
N THR A 2 1.12 10.83 10.65
CA THR A 2 1.48 12.00 9.84
C THR A 2 0.24 12.56 9.15
N LYS A 3 0.03 13.86 9.28
CA LYS A 3 -1.02 14.58 8.56
C LYS A 3 -0.40 15.44 7.47
N ARG A 4 -1.14 15.64 6.39
CA ARG A 4 -0.79 16.61 5.35
C ARG A 4 -2.01 17.45 5.02
N ASN A 5 -1.77 18.68 4.60
CA ASN A 5 -2.74 19.41 3.80
C ASN A 5 -2.28 19.34 2.33
N ARG A 6 -3.13 18.81 1.45
CA ARG A 6 -2.84 18.75 0.00
C ARG A 6 -3.04 20.09 -0.69
N ASN A 7 -3.62 21.08 0.00
CA ASN A 7 -4.13 22.34 -0.51
C ASN A 7 -5.09 22.16 -1.71
N GLN A 8 -5.62 20.95 -1.91
CA GLN A 8 -6.51 20.66 -3.02
C GLN A 8 -7.89 21.25 -2.77
N PRO A 9 -8.50 21.92 -3.75
CA PRO A 9 -9.87 22.41 -3.64
C PRO A 9 -10.85 21.27 -3.35
N ASN A 10 -11.81 21.53 -2.46
CA ASN A 10 -12.92 20.60 -2.22
C ASN A 10 -14.15 21.14 -2.97
N LEU A 11 -14.40 20.60 -4.15
CA LEU A 11 -15.45 21.05 -5.06
C LEU A 11 -16.74 20.26 -4.83
N LYS A 12 -17.88 20.95 -4.86
CA LYS A 12 -19.20 20.31 -4.99
C LYS A 12 -19.35 19.68 -6.37
N ASP A 13 -20.27 18.74 -6.54
CA ASP A 13 -20.47 18.04 -7.83
C ASP A 13 -20.65 19.00 -9.02
N SER A 14 -21.41 20.09 -8.83
CA SER A 14 -21.61 21.11 -9.88
C SER A 14 -20.33 21.91 -10.20
N GLU A 15 -19.53 22.21 -9.18
CA GLU A 15 -18.25 22.91 -9.35
C GLU A 15 -17.20 22.00 -9.99
N LEU A 16 -17.19 20.72 -9.61
CA LEU A 16 -16.33 19.69 -10.19
C LEU A 16 -16.68 19.43 -11.66
N GLN A 17 -17.97 19.38 -12.00
CA GLN A 17 -18.40 19.27 -13.39
C GLN A 17 -17.91 20.45 -14.22
N ALA A 18 -18.14 21.69 -13.76
CA ALA A 18 -17.67 22.89 -14.44
C ALA A 18 -16.13 22.92 -14.59
N HIS A 19 -15.41 22.54 -13.52
CA HIS A 19 -13.95 22.40 -13.54
C HIS A 19 -13.49 21.40 -14.61
N ASN A 20 -14.09 20.20 -14.63
CA ASN A 20 -13.75 19.15 -15.59
C ASN A 20 -14.07 19.57 -17.04
N GLU A 21 -15.18 20.26 -17.27
CA GLU A 21 -15.55 20.79 -18.59
C GLU A 21 -14.53 21.83 -19.09
N LEU A 22 -14.05 22.73 -18.22
CA LEU A 22 -13.02 23.71 -18.56
C LEU A 22 -11.67 23.01 -18.85
N VAL A 23 -11.20 22.13 -17.96
CA VAL A 23 -9.90 21.46 -18.10
C VAL A 23 -9.87 20.51 -19.30
N ALA A 24 -10.98 19.87 -19.64
CA ALA A 24 -11.05 18.96 -20.78
C ALA A 24 -11.00 19.67 -22.14
N ASN A 25 -11.57 20.88 -22.23
CA ASN A 25 -11.75 21.57 -23.50
C ASN A 25 -10.79 22.74 -23.72
N HIS A 26 -10.10 23.20 -22.67
CA HIS A 26 -9.27 24.40 -22.72
C HIS A 26 -7.93 24.21 -22.01
N ARG A 27 -6.89 24.82 -22.56
CA ARG A 27 -5.55 24.81 -21.95
C ARG A 27 -5.40 25.98 -20.99
N ILE A 28 -4.78 25.70 -19.83
CA ILE A 28 -4.33 26.74 -18.90
C ILE A 28 -3.16 27.52 -19.53
N LEU A 29 -3.33 28.82 -19.72
CA LEU A 29 -2.28 29.74 -20.16
C LEU A 29 -1.44 30.24 -18.99
N TYR A 30 -2.08 30.49 -17.85
CA TYR A 30 -1.44 30.98 -16.65
C TYR A 30 -2.14 30.44 -15.40
N GLN A 31 -1.35 30.12 -14.38
CA GLN A 31 -1.85 29.73 -13.06
C GLN A 31 -1.15 30.55 -11.99
N ASP A 32 -1.93 31.32 -11.23
CA ASP A 32 -1.46 31.90 -9.98
C ASP A 32 -1.69 30.92 -8.81
N VAL A 33 -0.70 30.87 -7.91
CA VAL A 33 -0.69 29.99 -6.74
C VAL A 33 -0.58 30.85 -5.48
N SER A 34 -1.66 31.54 -5.15
CA SER A 34 -1.80 32.35 -3.94
C SER A 34 -1.94 31.49 -2.67
N LYS A 35 -1.82 32.10 -1.47
CA LYS A 35 -1.89 31.36 -0.19
C LYS A 35 -3.15 30.50 -0.05
N ASP A 36 -4.32 31.06 -0.38
CA ASP A 36 -5.63 30.45 -0.15
C ASP A 36 -6.35 30.01 -1.44
N TYR A 37 -5.79 30.31 -2.61
CA TYR A 37 -6.45 30.10 -3.91
C TYR A 37 -5.47 29.62 -4.99
N TYR A 38 -6.00 28.87 -5.95
CA TYR A 38 -5.44 28.77 -7.29
C TYR A 38 -6.30 29.61 -8.23
N THR A 39 -5.66 30.36 -9.12
CA THR A 39 -6.38 31.09 -10.18
C THR A 39 -5.86 30.64 -11.53
N ASN A 40 -6.71 30.00 -12.32
CA ASN A 40 -6.39 29.51 -13.65
C ASN A 40 -6.96 30.48 -14.70
N VAL A 41 -6.15 30.86 -15.67
CA VAL A 41 -6.56 31.62 -16.85
C VAL A 41 -6.43 30.71 -18.06
N TYR A 42 -7.53 30.50 -18.77
CA TYR A 42 -7.62 29.60 -19.90
C TYR A 42 -7.46 30.33 -21.25
N ASP A 43 -7.17 29.56 -22.30
CA ASP A 43 -6.98 30.08 -23.66
C ASP A 43 -8.21 30.77 -24.27
N ASN A 44 -9.41 30.38 -23.85
CA ASN A 44 -10.67 31.00 -24.22
C ASN A 44 -10.97 32.30 -23.43
N GLY A 45 -10.05 32.75 -22.57
CA GLY A 45 -10.23 33.93 -21.71
C GLY A 45 -11.03 33.68 -20.43
N SER A 46 -11.47 32.45 -20.17
CA SER A 46 -12.13 32.08 -18.91
C SER A 46 -11.17 32.16 -17.74
N ILE A 47 -11.68 32.56 -16.58
CA ILE A 47 -10.93 32.61 -15.32
C ILE A 47 -11.64 31.71 -14.31
N GLU A 48 -10.87 30.82 -13.69
CA GLU A 48 -11.36 29.93 -12.64
C GLU A 48 -10.60 30.20 -11.35
N VAL A 49 -11.34 30.35 -10.25
CA VAL A 49 -10.78 30.56 -8.91
C VAL A 49 -11.14 29.38 -8.03
N LEU A 50 -10.14 28.60 -7.68
CA LEU A 50 -10.30 27.41 -6.85
C LEU A 50 -9.76 27.66 -5.44
N LYS A 51 -10.64 27.62 -4.44
CA LYS A 51 -10.24 27.81 -3.03
C LYS A 51 -9.49 26.58 -2.54
N LYS A 52 -8.28 26.78 -2.01
CA LYS A 52 -7.48 25.74 -1.38
C LYS A 52 -8.17 25.27 -0.11
N ASN A 53 -8.23 23.96 0.09
CA ASN A 53 -8.70 23.41 1.34
C ASN A 53 -7.66 23.62 2.46
N SER A 54 -8.14 23.88 3.68
CA SER A 54 -7.31 23.96 4.89
C SER A 54 -7.34 22.69 5.73
N LYS A 55 -8.14 21.69 5.34
CA LYS A 55 -8.33 20.44 6.07
C LYS A 55 -7.06 19.60 6.02
N GLU A 56 -6.57 19.24 7.21
CA GLU A 56 -5.55 18.21 7.33
C GLU A 56 -6.18 16.83 7.13
N GLU A 57 -5.53 16.04 6.28
CA GLU A 57 -5.89 14.65 6.05
C GLU A 57 -4.73 13.74 6.48
N TYR A 58 -5.06 12.49 6.82
CA TYR A 58 -4.03 11.48 6.98
C TYR A 58 -3.24 11.30 5.70
N TYR A 59 -1.92 11.25 5.82
CA TYR A 59 -1.04 10.97 4.71
C TYR A 59 -1.30 9.53 4.20
N ASP A 60 -1.47 9.38 2.89
CA ASP A 60 -1.87 8.11 2.24
C ASP A 60 -0.79 7.04 2.33
N LEU A 61 0.49 7.44 2.31
CA LEU A 61 1.61 6.53 2.46
C LEU A 61 2.08 6.40 3.92
N ASP A 62 1.30 6.89 4.88
CA ASP A 62 1.62 6.80 6.32
C ASP A 62 1.47 5.36 6.84
N ARG A 63 2.59 4.83 7.37
CA ARG A 63 2.60 3.64 8.22
C ARG A 63 2.80 4.09 9.67
N THR A 64 1.78 3.92 10.50
CA THR A 64 1.80 4.42 11.90
C THR A 64 2.90 3.79 12.74
N HIS A 65 3.12 2.48 12.57
CA HIS A 65 4.12 1.71 13.30
C HIS A 65 4.92 0.85 12.33
N MET A 66 6.23 0.92 12.50
CA MET A 66 7.22 0.07 11.84
C MET A 66 8.19 -0.42 12.90
N PHE A 67 8.29 -1.74 13.02
CA PHE A 67 9.20 -2.39 13.95
C PHE A 67 10.06 -3.38 13.18
N SER A 68 11.36 -3.32 13.41
CA SER A 68 12.31 -4.31 12.90
C SER A 68 13.26 -4.69 14.03
N PHE A 69 13.42 -5.99 14.21
CA PHE A 69 14.34 -6.56 15.17
C PHE A 69 15.20 -7.59 14.45
N VAL A 70 16.50 -7.53 14.69
CA VAL A 70 17.48 -8.52 14.22
C VAL A 70 18.29 -8.95 15.43
N GLY A 71 18.31 -10.26 15.67
CA GLY A 71 19.03 -10.86 16.78
C GLY A 71 19.83 -12.06 16.31
N GLY A 72 20.96 -12.31 16.97
CA GLY A 72 21.80 -13.46 16.71
C GLY A 72 22.37 -14.00 18.01
N TRP A 73 22.41 -15.32 18.14
CA TRP A 73 23.05 -16.00 19.25
C TRP A 73 24.04 -17.04 18.73
N LYS A 74 25.27 -16.98 19.23
CA LYS A 74 26.36 -17.90 18.88
C LYS A 74 26.68 -18.81 20.06
N TYR A 75 26.83 -20.10 19.81
CA TYR A 75 27.17 -21.09 20.82
C TYR A 75 28.47 -21.83 20.48
N LYS A 76 29.45 -21.73 21.39
CA LYS A 76 30.76 -22.41 21.34
C LYS A 76 31.48 -22.31 19.99
N ASP A 77 31.31 -21.19 19.29
CA ASP A 77 31.82 -20.95 17.94
C ASP A 77 31.42 -21.97 16.86
N GLN A 78 30.51 -22.88 17.18
CA GLN A 78 30.13 -24.02 16.36
C GLN A 78 28.75 -23.85 15.75
N TRP A 79 27.87 -23.10 16.42
CA TRP A 79 26.50 -22.89 16.01
C TRP A 79 26.16 -21.42 16.13
N GLN A 80 25.30 -20.96 15.23
CA GLN A 80 24.66 -19.66 15.35
C GLN A 80 23.20 -19.78 14.94
N ILE A 81 22.35 -19.06 15.66
CA ILE A 81 20.95 -18.87 15.31
C ILE A 81 20.74 -17.38 15.10
N GLY A 82 20.31 -17.01 13.89
CA GLY A 82 19.88 -15.67 13.53
C GLY A 82 18.36 -15.59 13.47
N THR A 83 17.79 -14.46 13.85
CA THR A 83 16.36 -14.18 13.71
C THR A 83 16.15 -12.75 13.24
N ARG A 84 15.23 -12.56 12.31
CA ARG A 84 14.73 -11.25 11.88
C ARG A 84 13.22 -11.22 12.07
N ILE A 85 12.72 -10.18 12.73
CA ILE A 85 11.30 -9.93 12.92
C ILE A 85 10.97 -8.56 12.33
N ILE A 86 9.92 -8.50 11.53
CA ILE A 86 9.41 -7.26 10.95
C ILE A 86 7.91 -7.19 11.27
N HIS A 87 7.45 -6.05 11.77
CA HIS A 87 6.04 -5.70 11.89
C HIS A 87 5.80 -4.33 11.26
N LEU A 88 4.90 -4.27 10.28
CA LEU A 88 4.52 -3.05 9.58
C LEU A 88 3.01 -2.92 9.60
N THR A 89 2.52 -1.83 10.20
CA THR A 89 1.16 -1.36 9.87
C THR A 89 1.08 -1.00 8.39
N ASN A 90 -0.09 -1.20 7.79
CA ASN A 90 -0.28 -0.98 6.36
C ASN A 90 -0.98 0.34 6.05
N TYR A 91 -0.97 0.70 4.78
CA TYR A 91 -1.51 1.96 4.29
C TYR A 91 -2.99 2.11 4.64
N ALA A 92 -3.39 3.35 4.93
CA ALA A 92 -4.77 3.70 5.16
C ALA A 92 -5.50 3.87 3.81
N TYR A 93 -6.77 3.47 3.77
CA TYR A 93 -7.62 3.58 2.59
C TYR A 93 -9.03 4.01 3.00
N THR A 94 -9.77 4.62 2.06
CA THR A 94 -11.18 4.96 2.28
C THR A 94 -12.04 3.74 1.96
N PRO A 95 -12.78 3.20 2.95
CA PRO A 95 -13.62 2.02 2.73
C PRO A 95 -14.73 2.29 1.71
N ILE A 96 -15.05 1.27 0.92
CA ILE A 96 -16.34 1.18 0.22
C ILE A 96 -17.33 0.66 1.25
N VAL A 97 -18.46 1.36 1.41
CA VAL A 97 -19.49 1.05 2.41
C VAL A 97 -20.78 0.53 1.77
N GLY A 98 -20.90 0.65 0.45
CA GLY A 98 -22.06 0.22 -0.30
C GLY A 98 -21.82 0.29 -1.81
N SER A 99 -22.89 0.06 -2.56
CA SER A 99 -22.90 0.24 -4.01
C SER A 99 -24.29 0.59 -4.50
N GLU A 100 -24.37 1.44 -5.51
CA GLU A 100 -25.61 1.83 -6.16
C GLU A 100 -25.78 1.10 -7.49
N LEU A 101 -26.97 0.56 -7.74
CA LEU A 101 -27.31 -0.12 -8.98
C LEU A 101 -27.79 0.90 -10.02
N THR A 102 -27.09 0.95 -11.15
CA THR A 102 -27.52 1.62 -12.38
C THR A 102 -27.78 0.58 -13.46
N PRO A 103 -29.04 0.37 -13.87
CA PRO A 103 -29.36 -0.45 -15.02
C PRO A 103 -28.87 0.23 -16.31
N VAL A 104 -28.03 -0.43 -17.09
CA VAL A 104 -27.56 0.05 -18.41
C VAL A 104 -27.90 -1.02 -19.44
N ASN A 105 -28.95 -0.78 -20.22
CA ASN A 105 -29.55 -1.77 -21.12
C ASN A 105 -29.94 -3.05 -20.34
N SER A 106 -29.43 -4.22 -20.75
CA SER A 106 -29.66 -5.51 -20.09
C SER A 106 -28.60 -5.85 -19.04
N LEU A 107 -27.75 -4.90 -18.65
CA LEU A 107 -26.67 -5.11 -17.69
C LEU A 107 -26.90 -4.29 -16.41
N ASN A 108 -26.65 -4.91 -15.28
CA ASN A 108 -26.64 -4.24 -13.98
C ASN A 108 -25.22 -3.77 -13.67
N ILE A 109 -25.03 -2.45 -13.62
CA ILE A 109 -23.77 -1.82 -13.23
C ILE A 109 -23.88 -1.34 -11.79
N TYR A 110 -22.94 -1.75 -10.94
CA TYR A 110 -22.84 -1.32 -9.55
C TYR A 110 -21.70 -0.31 -9.42
N THR A 111 -22.02 0.89 -8.95
CA THR A 111 -21.05 1.95 -8.65
C THR A 111 -20.75 1.95 -7.15
N PRO A 112 -19.48 1.89 -6.71
CA PRO A 112 -19.17 1.83 -5.29
C PRO A 112 -19.44 3.16 -4.58
N THR A 113 -20.01 3.08 -3.38
CA THR A 113 -20.19 4.21 -2.48
C THR A 113 -19.06 4.19 -1.44
N TYR A 114 -18.23 5.23 -1.43
CA TYR A 114 -17.13 5.37 -0.47
C TYR A 114 -17.59 6.01 0.84
N SER A 115 -16.93 5.67 1.95
CA SER A 115 -17.15 6.32 3.24
C SER A 115 -16.78 7.82 3.18
N ASN A 116 -17.57 8.64 3.86
CA ASN A 116 -17.24 10.05 4.10
C ASN A 116 -15.99 10.20 4.98
N ASP A 117 -15.68 9.18 5.79
CA ASP A 117 -14.48 9.14 6.61
C ASP A 117 -13.29 8.68 5.76
N ILE A 118 -12.63 9.66 5.14
CA ILE A 118 -11.46 9.46 4.29
C ILE A 118 -10.35 8.77 5.08
N ARG A 119 -9.79 7.68 4.51
CA ARG A 119 -8.67 6.92 5.10
C ARG A 119 -8.96 6.38 6.51
N SER A 120 -10.22 6.03 6.78
CA SER A 120 -10.67 5.53 8.08
C SER A 120 -10.32 4.08 8.39
N ALA A 121 -9.93 3.28 7.39
CA ALA A 121 -9.49 1.90 7.60
C ALA A 121 -8.06 1.69 7.09
N ARG A 122 -7.44 0.58 7.52
CA ARG A 122 -6.09 0.18 7.09
C ARG A 122 -6.12 -1.20 6.46
N LEU A 123 -5.28 -1.39 5.45
CA LEU A 123 -5.01 -2.71 4.91
C LEU A 123 -4.42 -3.61 6.01
N PRO A 124 -4.54 -4.96 5.88
CA PRO A 124 -3.92 -5.89 6.82
C PRO A 124 -2.43 -5.60 7.04
N SER A 125 -2.01 -5.58 8.31
CA SER A 125 -0.61 -5.39 8.69
C SER A 125 0.28 -6.53 8.16
N TYR A 126 1.52 -6.19 7.84
CA TYR A 126 2.53 -7.14 7.41
C TYR A 126 3.39 -7.57 8.60
N ASN A 127 3.52 -8.87 8.83
CA ASN A 127 4.43 -9.42 9.83
C ASN A 127 5.32 -10.46 9.18
N GLN A 128 6.60 -10.47 9.47
CA GLN A 128 7.52 -11.46 8.94
C GLN A 128 8.48 -11.91 10.02
N ILE A 129 8.66 -13.22 10.11
CA ILE A 129 9.69 -13.83 10.94
C ILE A 129 10.57 -14.67 10.03
N ASP A 130 11.87 -14.40 10.07
CA ASP A 130 12.90 -15.19 9.39
C ASP A 130 13.82 -15.79 10.45
N ILE A 131 14.20 -17.05 10.25
CA ILE A 131 15.09 -17.77 11.16
C ILE A 131 16.19 -18.41 10.32
N ARG A 132 17.44 -18.23 10.76
CA ARG A 132 18.62 -18.82 10.14
C ARG A 132 19.39 -19.63 11.17
N PHE A 133 19.83 -20.80 10.76
CA PHE A 133 20.71 -21.68 11.50
C PHE A 133 22.01 -21.82 10.74
N ASP A 134 23.12 -21.55 11.40
CA ASP A 134 24.47 -21.75 10.86
C ASP A 134 25.23 -22.80 11.70
N ARG A 135 26.02 -23.62 11.02
CA ARG A 135 26.94 -24.59 11.60
C ARG A 135 28.34 -24.34 11.06
N PHE A 136 29.27 -24.05 11.97
CA PHE A 136 30.68 -23.82 11.68
C PHE A 136 31.52 -25.07 11.97
N ILE A 137 32.18 -25.61 10.96
CA ILE A 137 33.02 -26.80 11.07
C ILE A 137 34.43 -26.41 10.68
N THR A 138 35.36 -26.49 11.63
CA THR A 138 36.79 -26.26 11.37
C THR A 138 37.51 -27.61 11.30
N THR A 139 38.21 -27.85 10.20
CA THR A 139 39.11 -29.00 10.01
C THR A 139 40.56 -28.49 9.89
N SER A 140 41.52 -29.41 9.80
CA SER A 140 42.95 -29.05 9.63
C SER A 140 43.28 -28.41 8.28
N TRP A 141 42.41 -28.56 7.29
CA TRP A 141 42.64 -28.15 5.90
C TRP A 141 41.56 -27.22 5.35
N ALA A 142 40.47 -26.98 6.09
CA ALA A 142 39.40 -26.08 5.69
C ALA A 142 38.53 -25.58 6.86
N ARG A 143 37.79 -24.51 6.61
CA ARG A 143 36.64 -24.08 7.40
C ARG A 143 35.38 -24.15 6.54
N LEU A 144 34.36 -24.81 7.05
CA LEU A 144 33.06 -24.98 6.41
C LEU A 144 31.97 -24.29 7.22
N ASP A 145 31.15 -23.49 6.55
CA ASP A 145 29.99 -22.82 7.12
C ASP A 145 28.75 -23.34 6.39
N LEU A 146 27.95 -24.16 7.07
CA LEU A 146 26.68 -24.65 6.57
C LEU A 146 25.57 -23.75 7.09
N TYR A 147 24.62 -23.37 6.25
CA TYR A 147 23.45 -22.64 6.71
C TYR A 147 22.15 -23.22 6.17
N PHE A 148 21.10 -23.04 6.96
CA PHE A 148 19.71 -23.28 6.61
C PHE A 148 18.88 -22.11 7.10
N GLU A 149 18.04 -21.55 6.24
CA GLU A 149 17.25 -20.36 6.53
C GLU A 149 15.80 -20.59 6.10
N ILE A 150 14.88 -20.20 6.99
CA ILE A 150 13.45 -20.13 6.75
C ILE A 150 13.07 -18.66 6.67
N ILE A 151 12.65 -18.21 5.50
CA ILE A 151 12.18 -16.84 5.26
C ILE A 151 10.66 -16.83 5.28
N ASN A 152 10.10 -15.85 5.98
CA ASN A 152 8.68 -15.61 6.14
C ASN A 152 7.94 -16.83 6.71
N LEU A 153 8.41 -17.29 7.87
CA LEU A 153 7.78 -18.37 8.65
C LEU A 153 6.29 -18.10 8.93
N THR A 154 5.91 -16.82 9.06
CA THR A 154 4.52 -16.38 9.22
C THR A 154 3.63 -16.58 7.99
N GLY A 155 4.22 -16.81 6.80
CA GLY A 155 3.51 -16.94 5.54
C GLY A 155 2.73 -15.68 5.13
N ASN A 156 3.08 -14.50 5.64
CA ASN A 156 2.34 -13.27 5.35
C ASN A 156 2.68 -12.72 3.97
N ARG A 157 1.74 -11.96 3.43
CA ARG A 157 1.82 -11.28 2.14
C ARG A 157 1.53 -9.82 2.34
N ILE A 158 2.07 -8.96 1.49
CA ILE A 158 1.89 -7.51 1.61
C ILE A 158 0.57 -7.17 0.94
N ALA A 159 -0.44 -6.75 1.71
CA ALA A 159 -1.68 -6.24 1.13
C ALA A 159 -1.42 -4.88 0.47
N VAL A 160 -1.92 -4.68 -0.76
CA VAL A 160 -1.65 -3.46 -1.54
C VAL A 160 -2.90 -2.71 -1.98
N SER A 161 -4.03 -3.40 -2.12
CA SER A 161 -5.31 -2.74 -2.43
C SER A 161 -6.49 -3.49 -1.84
N LYS A 162 -7.54 -2.72 -1.53
CA LYS A 162 -8.90 -3.18 -1.26
C LYS A 162 -9.90 -2.28 -1.99
N THR A 163 -9.52 -1.80 -3.17
CA THR A 163 -10.32 -0.87 -3.99
C THR A 163 -10.57 -1.40 -5.40
N LEU A 164 -10.06 -2.58 -5.76
CA LEU A 164 -10.36 -3.26 -7.01
C LEU A 164 -11.79 -3.80 -6.98
N TYR A 165 -12.74 -2.90 -7.27
CA TYR A 165 -14.17 -3.15 -7.25
C TYR A 165 -14.65 -3.63 -8.62
N SER A 166 -15.34 -4.77 -8.65
CA SER A 166 -16.02 -5.25 -9.85
C SER A 166 -17.40 -4.60 -9.96
N THR A 167 -17.62 -3.86 -11.04
CA THR A 167 -18.90 -3.18 -11.32
C THR A 167 -20.01 -4.13 -11.74
N LEU A 168 -19.70 -5.41 -11.98
CA LEU A 168 -20.70 -6.43 -12.36
C LEU A 168 -21.33 -7.15 -11.16
N ALA A 169 -20.88 -6.84 -9.94
CA ALA A 169 -21.41 -7.40 -8.71
C ALA A 169 -21.65 -6.28 -7.68
N PRO A 170 -22.63 -6.44 -6.77
CA PRO A 170 -22.83 -5.48 -5.69
C PRO A 170 -21.64 -5.49 -4.73
N TYR A 171 -21.59 -4.45 -3.89
CA TYR A 171 -20.67 -4.42 -2.76
C TYR A 171 -21.02 -5.56 -1.79
N ILE A 172 -20.01 -6.37 -1.48
CA ILE A 172 -20.10 -7.43 -0.50
C ILE A 172 -18.82 -7.34 0.36
N PRO A 173 -18.94 -7.14 1.69
CA PRO A 173 -17.79 -7.06 2.58
C PRO A 173 -16.82 -8.23 2.36
N ASP A 174 -15.54 -7.90 2.17
CA ASP A 174 -14.42 -8.85 1.95
C ASP A 174 -14.52 -9.75 0.71
N VAL A 175 -15.51 -9.52 -0.17
CA VAL A 175 -15.69 -10.25 -1.43
C VAL A 175 -15.55 -9.30 -2.62
N ASN A 176 -16.25 -8.17 -2.61
CA ASN A 176 -16.18 -7.14 -3.65
C ASN A 176 -16.16 -5.73 -3.00
N PRO A 177 -15.00 -5.06 -2.93
CA PRO A 177 -13.72 -5.44 -3.53
C PRO A 177 -12.94 -6.48 -2.71
N SER A 178 -12.23 -7.37 -3.39
CA SER A 178 -11.29 -8.28 -2.73
C SER A 178 -9.98 -7.58 -2.37
N THR A 179 -9.28 -8.07 -1.35
CA THR A 179 -7.95 -7.55 -1.01
C THR A 179 -6.90 -8.20 -1.92
N SER A 180 -6.10 -7.38 -2.60
CA SER A 180 -4.97 -7.85 -3.40
C SER A 180 -3.67 -7.86 -2.59
N TYR A 181 -2.79 -8.80 -2.94
CA TYR A 181 -1.55 -9.06 -2.22
C TYR A 181 -0.38 -9.24 -3.18
N ILE A 182 0.80 -8.78 -2.76
CA ILE A 182 2.09 -9.02 -3.42
C ILE A 182 3.05 -9.77 -2.48
N ASN A 183 4.06 -10.42 -3.07
CA ASN A 183 5.23 -10.89 -2.32
C ASN A 183 6.27 -9.77 -2.14
N GLN A 184 7.39 -10.09 -1.49
CA GLN A 184 8.51 -9.15 -1.28
C GLN A 184 9.15 -8.66 -2.59
N ASN A 185 9.03 -9.42 -3.67
CA ASN A 185 9.56 -9.07 -4.98
C ASN A 185 8.57 -8.22 -5.81
N GLY A 186 7.42 -7.84 -5.24
CA GLY A 186 6.40 -7.06 -5.92
C GLY A 186 5.51 -7.85 -6.88
N LEU A 187 5.63 -9.18 -6.91
CA LEU A 187 4.80 -10.04 -7.75
C LEU A 187 3.47 -10.33 -7.06
N GLU A 188 2.39 -10.32 -7.83
CA GLU A 188 1.08 -10.74 -7.35
C GLU A 188 1.14 -12.18 -6.84
N VAL A 189 0.47 -12.42 -5.71
CA VAL A 189 0.44 -13.74 -5.09
C VAL A 189 -0.98 -14.15 -4.78
N GLY A 190 -1.29 -15.39 -5.20
CA GLY A 190 -2.53 -16.07 -4.87
C GLY A 190 -2.69 -16.33 -3.37
N LYS A 191 -3.73 -17.06 -2.98
CA LYS A 191 -4.08 -17.27 -1.55
C LYS A 191 -3.04 -18.08 -0.75
N THR A 192 -2.12 -18.76 -1.42
CA THR A 192 -1.14 -19.64 -0.77
C THR A 192 -0.11 -18.85 0.04
N LYS A 193 0.10 -19.28 1.29
CA LYS A 193 1.07 -18.71 2.23
C LYS A 193 2.19 -19.72 2.41
N VAL A 194 3.32 -19.53 1.72
CA VAL A 194 4.43 -20.49 1.74
C VAL A 194 5.70 -19.78 2.22
N PRO A 195 6.30 -20.23 3.33
CA PRO A 195 7.65 -19.83 3.70
C PRO A 195 8.66 -20.25 2.63
N MET A 196 9.72 -19.48 2.45
CA MET A 196 10.84 -19.86 1.56
C MET A 196 11.93 -20.54 2.38
N PHE A 197 12.58 -21.53 1.80
CA PHE A 197 13.66 -22.27 2.43
C PHE A 197 14.92 -22.09 1.62
N ASN A 198 15.97 -21.62 2.26
CA ASN A 198 17.30 -21.47 1.68
C ASN A 198 18.28 -22.37 2.44
N PHE A 199 19.25 -22.92 1.73
CA PHE A 199 20.38 -23.62 2.34
C PHE A 199 21.63 -23.35 1.53
N GLY A 200 22.79 -23.49 2.15
CA GLY A 200 24.05 -23.34 1.45
C GLY A 200 25.25 -23.74 2.28
N ILE A 201 26.38 -23.76 1.60
CA ILE A 201 27.68 -24.12 2.14
C ILE A 201 28.71 -23.10 1.65
N GLN A 202 29.52 -22.61 2.56
CA GLN A 202 30.73 -21.85 2.26
C GLN A 202 31.93 -22.65 2.75
N MET A 203 33.00 -22.70 1.95
CA MET A 203 34.24 -23.40 2.30
C MET A 203 35.43 -22.48 2.06
N GLN A 204 36.36 -22.46 3.00
CA GLN A 204 37.61 -21.69 2.96
C GLN A 204 38.77 -22.64 3.22
N PHE A 205 39.83 -22.57 2.42
CA PHE A 205 41.04 -23.41 2.52
C PHE A 205 42.18 -22.66 3.21
#